data_AF-U6LKX8-F1
#
_entry.id   AF-U6LKX8-F1
#
_cell.length_a   1.000
_cell.length_b   1.000
_cell.length_c   1.000
_cell.angle_alpha   90.00
_cell.angle_beta   90.00
_cell.angle_gamma   90.00
#
_symmetry.space_group_name_H-M   'P 1'
#
loop_
_entity.id
_entity.type
_entity.pdbx_description
1 polymer ?
#
loop_
_entity_poly.entity_id
_entity_poly.type
_entity_poly.pdbx_seq_one_letter_code
_entity_poly.pdbx_strand_id
1 'polypeptide(L)'
;MDAAPQPTAQHRSKPAAAAAAAAAAANAAAAAANAAAAAANAAAAATGAAAAAAAKATAAVGAGAATGGEGNEQEQHQQQQQQQQQQEQQQKQQQQRQQQQQQQQQQQQQQQQQQQQQQ
;
A
#
# COMPACT_ATOMS: atom_id res chain seq x y z
N MET A 1 40.27 -45.15 88.86
CA MET A 1 38.92 -44.69 88.46
C MET A 1 39.06 -43.89 87.19
N ASP A 2 38.16 -44.23 86.29
CA ASP A 2 38.08 -43.92 84.87
C ASP A 2 37.85 -42.43 84.57
N ALA A 3 38.39 -41.94 83.46
CA ALA A 3 37.77 -40.89 82.64
C ALA A 3 38.54 -40.75 81.30
N ALA A 4 38.14 -41.54 80.32
CA ALA A 4 38.53 -41.39 78.92
C ALA A 4 37.99 -40.07 78.31
N PRO A 5 38.70 -39.45 77.36
CA PRO A 5 38.27 -38.20 76.73
C PRO A 5 37.17 -38.43 75.68
N GLN A 6 36.17 -37.54 75.68
CA GLN A 6 35.07 -37.49 74.72
C GLN A 6 35.58 -37.10 73.31
N PRO A 7 35.06 -37.73 72.23
CA PRO A 7 35.45 -37.39 70.87
C PRO A 7 34.83 -36.06 70.41
N THR A 8 35.66 -35.28 69.75
CA THR A 8 35.42 -33.94 69.23
C THR A 8 34.25 -33.88 68.25
N ALA A 9 33.30 -32.97 68.50
CA ALA A 9 32.14 -32.66 67.66
C ALA A 9 32.49 -31.94 66.33
N GLN A 10 33.62 -32.26 65.70
CA GLN A 10 34.11 -31.57 64.50
C GLN A 10 33.77 -32.27 63.17
N HIS A 11 33.08 -33.41 63.19
CA HIS A 11 32.81 -34.20 61.97
C HIS A 11 31.39 -34.08 61.38
N ARG A 12 30.45 -33.38 62.03
CA ARG A 12 29.05 -33.29 61.54
C ARG A 12 28.69 -32.02 60.76
N SER A 13 29.54 -31.00 60.72
CA SER A 13 29.23 -29.70 60.06
C SER A 13 29.59 -29.63 58.57
N LYS A 14 30.50 -30.48 58.10
CA LYS A 14 31.00 -30.49 56.71
C LYS A 14 29.96 -30.94 55.65
N PRO A 15 29.15 -32.00 55.86
CA PRO A 15 28.17 -32.43 54.84
C PRO A 15 26.97 -31.47 54.71
N ALA A 16 26.57 -30.77 55.79
CA ALA A 16 25.45 -29.83 55.75
C ALA A 16 25.77 -28.56 54.94
N ALA A 17 26.98 -28.03 55.06
CA ALA A 17 27.43 -26.86 54.29
C ALA A 17 27.55 -27.17 52.78
N ALA A 18 28.04 -28.37 52.43
CA ALA A 18 28.11 -28.82 51.05
C ALA A 18 26.72 -29.01 50.41
N ALA A 19 25.75 -29.55 51.17
CA ALA A 19 24.37 -29.69 50.71
C ALA A 19 23.67 -28.33 50.50
N ALA A 20 23.90 -27.37 51.39
CA ALA A 20 23.37 -26.01 51.24
C ALA A 20 23.97 -25.28 50.02
N ALA A 21 25.27 -25.44 49.77
CA ALA A 21 25.93 -24.89 48.58
C ALA A 21 25.39 -25.51 47.28
N ALA A 22 25.16 -26.84 47.27
CA ALA A 22 24.56 -27.53 46.12
C ALA A 22 23.12 -27.07 45.85
N ALA A 23 22.31 -26.87 46.89
CA ALA A 23 20.94 -26.35 46.75
C ALA A 23 20.93 -24.89 46.23
N ALA A 24 21.84 -24.05 46.70
CA ALA A 24 21.99 -22.68 46.21
C ALA A 24 22.40 -22.64 44.72
N ALA A 25 23.33 -23.51 44.31
CA ALA A 25 23.75 -23.64 42.92
C ALA A 25 22.60 -24.14 42.02
N ALA A 26 21.79 -25.09 42.48
CA ALA A 26 20.61 -25.58 41.75
C ALA A 26 19.56 -24.47 41.56
N ASN A 27 19.30 -23.68 42.61
CA ASN A 27 18.37 -22.56 42.54
C ASN A 27 18.85 -21.46 41.58
N ALA A 28 20.16 -21.16 41.59
CA ALA A 28 20.75 -20.21 40.65
C ALA A 28 20.65 -20.69 39.19
N ALA A 29 20.88 -21.99 38.94
CA ALA A 29 20.73 -22.59 37.62
C ALA A 29 19.27 -22.54 37.13
N ALA A 30 18.30 -22.84 38.00
CA ALA A 30 16.88 -22.75 37.68
C ALA A 30 16.44 -21.31 37.38
N ALA A 31 16.93 -20.33 38.15
CA ALA A 31 16.66 -18.92 37.89
C ALA A 31 17.24 -18.46 36.54
N ALA A 32 18.46 -18.88 36.21
CA ALA A 32 19.09 -18.58 34.92
C ALA A 32 18.31 -19.19 33.74
N ALA A 33 17.84 -20.44 33.87
CA ALA A 33 17.01 -21.09 32.86
C ALA A 33 15.68 -20.37 32.62
N ASN A 34 15.02 -19.92 33.69
CA ASN A 34 13.78 -19.16 33.59
C ASN A 34 13.99 -17.79 32.92
N ALA A 35 15.09 -17.11 33.23
CA ALA A 35 15.43 -15.84 32.59
C ALA A 35 15.71 -16.02 31.09
N ALA A 36 16.41 -17.09 30.69
CA ALA A 36 16.66 -17.40 29.29
C ALA A 36 15.36 -17.71 28.53
N ALA A 37 14.44 -18.46 29.13
CA ALA A 37 13.13 -18.76 28.54
C ALA A 37 12.27 -17.49 28.35
N ALA A 38 12.28 -16.59 29.34
CA ALA A 38 11.57 -15.31 29.25
C ALA A 38 12.14 -14.42 28.13
N ALA A 39 13.46 -14.36 27.99
CA ALA A 39 14.13 -13.61 26.92
C ALA A 39 13.78 -14.18 25.52
N ALA A 40 13.75 -15.51 25.37
CA ALA A 40 13.37 -16.16 24.11
C ALA A 40 11.92 -15.84 23.72
N ASN A 41 10.99 -15.86 24.69
CA ASN A 41 9.58 -15.52 24.44
C ASN A 41 9.41 -14.04 24.03
N ALA A 42 10.15 -13.12 24.67
CA ALA A 42 10.12 -11.71 24.31
C ALA A 42 10.65 -11.46 22.89
N ALA A 43 11.72 -12.17 22.49
CA ALA A 43 12.26 -12.10 21.13
C ALA A 43 11.25 -12.62 20.10
N ALA A 44 10.58 -13.75 20.37
CA ALA A 44 9.55 -14.31 19.49
C ALA A 44 8.33 -13.38 19.34
N ALA A 45 7.92 -12.69 20.41
CA ALA A 45 6.84 -11.71 20.35
C ALA A 45 7.22 -10.50 19.50
N ALA A 46 8.47 -10.01 19.61
CA ALA A 46 8.96 -8.89 18.82
C ALA A 46 9.04 -9.22 17.32
N THR A 47 9.49 -10.44 16.95
CA THR A 47 9.52 -10.87 15.55
C THR A 47 8.11 -11.04 14.99
N GLY A 48 7.17 -11.57 15.77
CA GLY A 48 5.76 -11.67 15.39
C GLY A 48 5.12 -10.30 15.14
N ALA A 49 5.39 -9.31 16.00
CA ALA A 49 4.91 -7.95 15.83
C ALA A 49 5.50 -7.26 14.59
N ALA A 50 6.79 -7.44 14.32
CA ALA A 50 7.45 -6.91 13.13
C ALA A 50 6.88 -7.53 11.83
N ALA A 51 6.64 -8.84 11.81
CA ALA A 51 6.01 -9.52 10.68
C ALA A 51 4.58 -9.03 10.42
N ALA A 52 3.79 -8.83 11.49
CA ALA A 52 2.43 -8.28 11.37
C ALA A 52 2.43 -6.83 10.87
N ALA A 53 3.40 -6.01 11.29
CA ALA A 53 3.56 -4.64 10.78
C ALA A 53 3.96 -4.62 9.30
N ALA A 54 4.87 -5.51 8.87
CA ALA A 54 5.26 -5.65 7.48
C ALA A 54 4.09 -6.11 6.59
N ALA A 55 3.27 -7.08 7.05
CA ALA A 55 2.09 -7.53 6.34
C ALA A 55 1.00 -6.44 6.20
N LYS A 56 0.84 -5.58 7.20
CA LYS A 56 -0.05 -4.41 7.10
C LYS A 56 0.48 -3.35 6.14
N ALA A 57 1.80 -3.15 6.09
CA ALA A 57 2.42 -2.24 5.15
C ALA A 57 2.24 -2.72 3.70
N THR A 58 2.41 -4.02 3.41
CA THR A 58 2.21 -4.57 2.05
C THR A 58 0.75 -4.54 1.60
N ALA A 59 -0.21 -4.75 2.51
CA ALA A 59 -1.64 -4.62 2.21
C ALA A 59 -2.05 -3.17 1.86
N ALA A 60 -1.40 -2.16 2.46
CA ALA A 60 -1.66 -0.75 2.15
C ALA A 60 -1.14 -0.33 0.77
N VAL A 61 -0.08 -0.97 0.25
CA VAL A 61 0.45 -0.66 -1.10
C VAL A 61 -0.36 -1.35 -2.22
N GLY A 62 -1.01 -2.47 -1.92
CA GLY A 62 -1.83 -3.22 -2.89
C GLY A 62 -3.20 -2.59 -3.21
N ALA A 63 -3.74 -1.76 -2.32
CA ALA A 63 -5.06 -1.14 -2.48
C ALA A 63 -5.04 0.21 -3.24
N GLY A 64 -3.85 0.76 -3.53
CA GLY A 64 -3.71 2.08 -4.16
C GLY A 64 -3.54 2.08 -5.69
N ALA A 65 -3.35 0.92 -6.32
CA ALA A 65 -2.92 0.86 -7.72
C ALA A 65 -4.03 0.57 -8.74
N ALA A 66 -5.27 0.27 -8.30
CA ALA A 66 -6.31 -0.23 -9.20
C ALA A 66 -7.31 0.82 -9.71
N THR A 67 -7.28 2.07 -9.25
CA THR A 67 -8.34 3.06 -9.58
C THR A 67 -7.91 4.18 -10.53
N GLY A 68 -6.69 4.15 -11.06
CA GLY A 68 -6.17 5.22 -11.94
C GLY A 68 -6.40 5.03 -13.45
N GLY A 69 -6.89 3.88 -13.89
CA GLY A 69 -7.02 3.55 -15.32
C GLY A 69 -8.29 4.09 -15.98
N GLU A 70 -9.43 3.97 -15.29
CA GLU A 70 -10.75 4.17 -15.91
C GLU A 70 -11.08 5.66 -16.19
N GLY A 71 -10.53 6.58 -15.38
CA GLY A 71 -10.73 8.02 -15.58
C GLY A 71 -10.12 8.55 -16.88
N ASN A 72 -8.92 8.05 -17.24
CA ASN A 72 -8.22 8.48 -18.45
C ASN A 72 -8.94 8.03 -19.74
N GLU A 73 -9.56 6.85 -19.73
CA GLU A 73 -10.31 6.36 -20.89
C GLU A 73 -11.58 7.18 -21.12
N GLN A 74 -12.30 7.52 -20.04
CA GLN A 74 -13.52 8.33 -20.13
C GLN A 74 -13.23 9.77 -20.58
N GLU A 75 -12.11 10.37 -20.14
CA GLU A 75 -11.67 11.68 -20.61
C GLU A 75 -11.25 11.67 -22.08
N GLN A 76 -10.55 10.63 -22.53
CA GLN A 76 -10.20 10.47 -23.95
C GLN A 76 -11.44 10.31 -24.84
N HIS A 77 -12.43 9.53 -24.41
CA HIS A 77 -13.69 9.37 -25.15
C HIS A 77 -14.47 10.69 -25.24
N GLN A 78 -14.51 11.47 -24.16
CA GLN A 78 -15.15 12.79 -24.18
C GLN A 78 -14.43 13.78 -25.10
N GLN A 79 -13.10 13.77 -25.12
CA GLN A 79 -12.33 14.61 -26.05
C GLN A 79 -12.54 14.22 -27.51
N GLN A 80 -12.60 12.91 -27.82
CA GLN A 80 -12.90 12.45 -29.18
C GLN A 80 -14.30 12.83 -29.64
N GLN A 81 -15.31 12.73 -28.75
CA GLN A 81 -16.67 13.18 -29.07
C GLN A 81 -16.74 14.70 -29.32
N GLN A 82 -16.03 15.51 -28.53
CA GLN A 82 -15.97 16.95 -28.75
C GLN A 82 -15.29 17.32 -30.07
N GLN A 83 -14.21 16.61 -30.45
CA GLN A 83 -13.57 16.81 -31.75
C GLN A 83 -14.49 16.44 -32.91
N GLN A 84 -15.22 15.31 -32.81
CA GLN A 84 -16.19 14.91 -33.84
C GLN A 84 -17.31 15.95 -33.99
N GLN A 85 -17.87 16.45 -32.89
CA GLN A 85 -18.90 17.51 -32.95
C GLN A 85 -18.37 18.80 -33.57
N GLN A 86 -17.14 19.23 -33.24
CA GLN A 86 -16.54 20.41 -33.89
C GLN A 86 -16.34 20.20 -35.39
N GLN A 87 -15.92 19.01 -35.80
CA GLN A 87 -15.69 18.69 -37.20
C GLN A 87 -17.00 18.65 -37.99
N GLU A 88 -18.06 18.05 -37.43
CA GLU A 88 -19.40 18.10 -38.02
C GLU A 88 -19.94 19.53 -38.12
N GLN A 89 -19.72 20.36 -37.10
CA GLN A 89 -20.18 21.75 -37.10
C GLN A 89 -19.45 22.58 -38.17
N GLN A 90 -18.14 22.40 -38.34
CA GLN A 90 -17.39 23.02 -39.43
C GLN A 90 -17.89 22.55 -40.79
N GLN A 91 -18.17 21.27 -40.95
CA GLN A 91 -18.64 20.71 -42.22
C GLN A 91 -20.03 21.27 -42.59
N LYS A 92 -20.95 21.37 -41.62
CA LYS A 92 -22.26 22.03 -41.81
C LYS A 92 -22.11 23.50 -42.19
N GLN A 93 -21.21 24.22 -41.53
CA GLN A 93 -20.98 25.64 -41.83
C GLN A 93 -20.40 25.84 -43.23
N GLN A 94 -19.49 24.96 -43.66
CA GLN A 94 -18.92 24.98 -45.01
C GLN A 94 -19.99 24.68 -46.07
N GLN A 95 -20.86 23.70 -45.82
CA GLN A 95 -21.95 23.35 -46.71
C GLN A 95 -22.99 24.49 -46.83
N GLN A 96 -23.30 25.16 -45.72
CA GLN A 96 -24.19 26.32 -45.71
C GLN A 96 -23.59 27.51 -46.50
N ARG A 97 -22.28 27.79 -46.34
CA ARG A 97 -21.59 28.79 -47.16
C ARG A 97 -21.65 28.46 -48.64
N GLN A 98 -21.46 27.19 -48.99
CA GLN A 98 -21.48 26.76 -50.40
C GLN A 98 -22.88 26.92 -51.02
N GLN A 99 -23.95 26.56 -50.29
CA GLN A 99 -25.32 26.85 -50.73
C GLN A 99 -25.59 28.34 -50.92
N GLN A 100 -25.15 29.17 -49.96
CA GLN A 100 -25.37 30.61 -50.03
C GLN A 100 -24.65 31.25 -51.23
N GLN A 101 -23.43 30.77 -51.52
CA GLN A 101 -22.66 31.21 -52.69
C GLN A 101 -23.34 30.78 -54.00
N GLN A 102 -23.92 29.58 -54.05
CA GLN A 102 -24.65 29.07 -55.21
C GLN A 102 -25.95 29.84 -55.46
N GLN A 103 -26.67 30.21 -54.39
CA GLN A 103 -27.84 31.11 -54.48
C GLN A 103 -27.47 32.50 -55.00
N GLN A 104 -26.36 33.08 -54.53
CA GLN A 104 -25.88 34.37 -55.02
C GLN A 104 -25.53 34.31 -56.52
N GLN A 105 -24.88 33.24 -56.97
CA GLN A 105 -24.58 33.03 -58.39
C GLN A 105 -25.85 32.91 -59.23
N GLN A 106 -26.87 32.18 -58.75
CA GLN A 106 -28.15 32.08 -59.44
C GLN A 106 -28.86 33.43 -59.54
N GLN A 107 -28.87 34.22 -58.46
CA GLN A 107 -29.45 35.57 -58.49
C GLN A 107 -28.72 36.49 -59.48
N GLN A 108 -27.39 36.45 -59.52
CA GLN A 108 -26.62 37.23 -60.49
C GLN A 108 -26.91 36.81 -61.93
N GLN A 109 -27.01 35.51 -62.21
CA GLN A 109 -27.39 35.03 -63.55
C GLN A 109 -28.80 35.48 -63.94
N GLN A 110 -29.77 35.40 -63.03
CA GLN A 110 -31.13 35.89 -63.30
C GLN A 110 -31.16 37.40 -63.57
N GLN A 111 -30.41 38.20 -62.80
CA GLN A 111 -30.30 39.64 -63.04
C GLN A 111 -29.64 39.95 -64.39
N GLN A 112 -28.60 39.21 -64.79
CA GLN A 112 -27.99 39.39 -66.11
C GLN A 112 -28.94 39.01 -67.24
N GLN A 113 -29.71 37.93 -67.10
CA GLN A 113 -30.71 37.55 -68.10
C GLN A 113 -31.85 38.57 -68.21
N GLN A 114 -32.29 39.16 -67.09
CA GLN A 114 -33.30 40.22 -67.11
C GLN A 114 -32.78 41.52 -67.74
N GLN A 115 -31.51 41.85 -67.53
CA GLN A 115 -30.90 43.02 -68.19
C GLN A 115 -30.73 42.81 -69.70
N GLN A 116 -30.38 41.59 -70.14
CA GLN A 116 -30.28 41.27 -71.57
C GLN A 116 -31.63 41.27 -72.28
N GLN A 117 -32.73 40.96 -71.59
CA GLN A 117 -34.08 41.03 -72.17
C GLN A 117 -34.64 42.45 -72.28
N GLN A 118 -34.02 43.42 -71.61
CA GLN A 118 -34.42 44.84 -71.61
C GLN A 118 -33.61 45.70 -72.58
N GLN A 119 -32.58 45.14 -73.23
CA GLN A 119 -31.79 45.78 -74.28
C GLN A 119 -32.27 45.33 -75.66
#